data_AF-A0A8J4LNP8-F1
#
_entry.id   AF-A0A8J4LNP8-F1
#
_cell.length_a   1.000
_cell.length_b   1.000
_cell.length_c   1.000
_cell.angle_alpha   90.00
_cell.angle_beta   90.00
_cell.angle_gamma   90.00
#
_symmetry.space_group_name_H-M   'P 1'
#
loop_
_entity.id
_entity.type
_entity.pdbx_description
1 polymer ?
#
loop_
_entity_poly.entity_id
_entity_poly.type
_entity_poly.pdbx_seq_one_letter_code
_entity_poly.pdbx_strand_id
1 'polypeptide(L)'
;PPNPPPPSPEPPSHPPPPPPSPPPPPPPKVQESPPPPPPSPPPPPVKEFQAYKLKNYVYIFTTTKYTYDQAADFCYAKGYVLVPYNKREHKEATDALCYNSGRGCWTNGKQGNHCAYIDPNGGGGAYVRYCNEEQYALCYGKWP
;
A
#
# COMPACT_ATOMS: atom_id res chain seq x y z
N PRO A 1 -23.02 9.81 -94.07
CA PRO A 1 -22.92 11.29 -94.15
C PRO A 1 -22.92 11.92 -92.75
N PRO A 2 -21.95 12.80 -92.42
CA PRO A 2 -21.92 13.52 -91.16
C PRO A 2 -22.73 14.83 -91.24
N ASN A 3 -23.27 15.26 -90.09
CA ASN A 3 -23.58 16.63 -89.62
C ASN A 3 -24.87 16.64 -88.78
N PRO A 4 -25.13 17.67 -87.96
CA PRO A 4 -24.23 18.51 -87.15
C PRO A 4 -24.71 18.61 -85.67
N PRO A 5 -23.90 19.11 -84.71
CA PRO A 5 -24.42 19.62 -83.43
C PRO A 5 -25.02 21.03 -83.69
N PRO A 6 -25.77 21.74 -82.80
CA PRO A 6 -25.97 21.63 -81.34
C PRO A 6 -27.49 21.87 -80.99
N PRO A 7 -27.98 22.38 -79.83
CA PRO A 7 -27.58 23.62 -79.12
C PRO A 7 -27.20 23.42 -77.64
N SER A 8 -26.61 24.48 -77.07
CA SER A 8 -26.19 24.62 -75.67
C SER A 8 -27.40 24.80 -74.73
N PRO A 9 -27.43 24.17 -73.55
CA PRO A 9 -28.52 24.36 -72.58
C PRO A 9 -28.44 25.73 -71.88
N GLU A 10 -29.62 26.32 -71.62
CA GLU A 10 -29.80 27.54 -70.83
C GLU A 10 -29.34 27.37 -69.37
N PRO A 11 -28.90 28.45 -68.69
CA PRO A 11 -28.44 28.37 -67.31
C PRO A 11 -29.59 27.99 -66.34
N PRO A 12 -29.35 27.16 -65.31
CA PRO A 12 -30.33 26.89 -64.29
C PRO A 12 -30.61 28.14 -63.43
N SER A 13 -31.89 28.45 -63.23
CA SER A 13 -32.33 29.46 -62.26
C SER A 13 -31.83 29.13 -60.86
N HIS A 14 -31.14 30.08 -60.22
CA HIS A 14 -30.60 29.91 -58.88
C HIS A 14 -31.72 29.89 -57.82
N PRO A 15 -31.65 29.01 -56.81
CA PRO A 15 -32.62 28.97 -55.73
C PRO A 15 -32.46 30.18 -54.79
N PRO A 16 -33.54 30.60 -54.11
CA PRO A 16 -33.49 31.69 -53.14
C PRO A 16 -32.61 31.32 -51.93
N PRO A 17 -31.98 32.32 -51.27
CA PRO A 17 -31.10 32.07 -50.15
C PRO A 17 -31.86 31.50 -48.95
N PRO A 18 -31.20 30.68 -48.11
CA PRO A 18 -31.83 30.10 -46.93
C PRO A 18 -32.14 31.20 -45.89
N PRO A 19 -33.19 30.99 -45.06
CA PRO A 19 -33.52 31.91 -43.98
C PRO A 19 -32.41 31.97 -42.92
N PRO A 20 -32.27 33.09 -42.20
CA PRO A 20 -31.26 33.23 -41.15
C PRO A 20 -31.55 32.28 -39.97
N SER A 21 -30.48 31.75 -39.38
CA SER A 21 -30.56 30.84 -38.22
C SER A 21 -31.07 31.55 -36.95
N PRO A 22 -31.77 30.83 -36.06
CA PRO A 22 -32.21 31.38 -34.78
C PRO A 22 -31.03 31.65 -33.83
N PRO A 23 -31.20 32.58 -32.86
CA PRO A 23 -30.16 32.88 -31.88
C PRO A 23 -29.92 31.71 -30.92
N PRO A 24 -28.70 31.59 -30.35
CA PRO A 24 -28.37 30.52 -29.43
C PRO A 24 -29.12 30.67 -28.08
N PRO A 25 -29.36 29.56 -27.37
CA PRO A 25 -30.00 29.58 -26.06
C PRO A 25 -29.10 30.24 -25.00
N PRO A 26 -29.69 30.77 -23.91
CA PRO A 26 -28.94 31.37 -22.82
C PRO A 26 -28.08 30.30 -22.09
N PRO A 27 -26.93 30.69 -21.53
CA PRO A 27 -26.06 29.77 -20.80
C PRO A 27 -26.73 29.26 -19.51
N PRO A 28 -26.45 28.01 -19.09
CA PRO A 28 -26.96 27.47 -17.84
C PRO A 28 -26.41 28.26 -16.64
N LYS A 29 -27.28 28.57 -15.67
CA LYS A 29 -26.89 29.19 -14.39
C LYS A 29 -26.01 28.21 -13.62
N VAL A 30 -24.78 28.61 -13.32
CA VAL A 30 -23.83 27.84 -12.51
C VAL A 30 -24.38 27.77 -11.09
N GLN A 31 -24.82 26.58 -10.67
CA GLN A 31 -25.21 26.31 -9.29
C GLN A 31 -23.93 26.14 -8.48
N GLU A 32 -23.64 27.07 -7.57
CA GLU A 32 -22.49 27.00 -6.67
C GLU A 32 -22.60 25.73 -5.81
N SER A 33 -21.55 24.90 -5.87
CA SER A 33 -21.46 23.74 -4.98
C SER A 33 -21.21 24.20 -3.55
N PRO A 34 -21.82 23.55 -2.54
CA PRO A 34 -21.55 23.88 -1.14
C PRO A 34 -20.06 23.67 -0.83
N PRO A 35 -19.50 24.46 0.10
CA PRO A 35 -18.09 24.34 0.48
C PRO A 35 -17.79 22.94 1.03
N PRO A 36 -16.58 22.39 0.79
CA PRO A 36 -16.19 21.12 1.34
C PRO A 36 -16.20 21.18 2.87
N PRO A 37 -16.55 20.07 3.56
CA PRO A 37 -16.45 20.01 5.01
C PRO A 37 -15.00 20.22 5.46
N PRO A 38 -14.78 20.75 6.67
CA PRO A 38 -13.44 20.92 7.21
C PRO A 38 -12.71 19.57 7.31
N PRO A 39 -11.38 19.54 7.11
CA PRO A 39 -10.59 18.33 7.24
C PRO A 39 -10.74 17.76 8.66
N SER A 40 -10.94 16.44 8.77
CA SER A 40 -10.98 15.77 10.06
C SER A 40 -9.65 15.96 10.81
N PRO A 41 -9.66 16.07 12.15
CA PRO A 41 -8.44 16.14 12.93
C PRO A 41 -7.56 14.90 12.67
N PRO A 42 -6.22 15.06 12.68
CA PRO A 42 -5.30 13.95 12.44
C PRO A 42 -5.51 12.86 13.51
N PRO A 43 -5.45 11.58 13.12
CA PRO A 43 -5.56 10.48 14.08
C PRO A 43 -4.44 10.57 15.12
N PRO A 44 -4.68 10.07 16.36
CA PRO A 44 -3.67 10.06 17.40
C PRO A 44 -2.42 9.26 16.93
N PRO A 45 -1.22 9.58 17.45
CA PRO A 45 0.00 8.85 17.09
C PRO A 45 -0.15 7.36 17.38
N VAL A 46 -0.09 6.54 16.35
CA VAL A 46 -0.09 5.08 16.51
C VAL A 46 1.24 4.68 17.13
N LYS A 47 1.24 4.02 18.30
CA LYS A 47 2.46 3.45 18.87
C LYS A 47 3.01 2.42 17.88
N GLU A 48 4.21 2.69 17.37
CA GLU A 48 4.89 1.89 16.33
C GLU A 48 5.30 0.48 16.84
N PHE A 49 5.36 0.30 18.16
CA PHE A 49 5.70 -0.98 18.78
C PHE A 49 5.15 -1.14 20.20
N GLN A 50 5.18 -2.38 20.68
CA GLN A 50 4.93 -2.77 22.06
C GLN A 50 6.20 -3.39 22.65
N ALA A 51 6.57 -2.97 23.86
CA ALA A 51 7.74 -3.50 24.56
C ALA A 51 7.32 -4.47 25.67
N TYR A 52 8.04 -5.58 25.81
CA TYR A 52 7.78 -6.63 26.78
C TYR A 52 9.08 -6.98 27.50
N LYS A 53 9.08 -6.93 28.83
CA LYS A 53 10.21 -7.40 29.63
C LYS A 53 9.96 -8.84 30.03
N LEU A 54 10.92 -9.72 29.74
CA LEU A 54 10.88 -11.11 30.15
C LEU A 54 12.29 -11.57 30.54
N LYS A 55 12.43 -12.00 31.80
CA LYS A 55 13.72 -12.36 32.42
C LYS A 55 14.73 -11.21 32.27
N ASN A 56 15.89 -11.47 31.67
CA ASN A 56 16.98 -10.52 31.47
C ASN A 56 16.92 -9.83 30.10
N TYR A 57 15.80 -9.92 29.39
CA TYR A 57 15.64 -9.39 28.04
C TYR A 57 14.45 -8.44 27.96
N VAL A 58 14.58 -7.45 27.08
CA VAL A 58 13.46 -6.69 26.55
C VAL A 58 13.23 -7.08 25.11
N TYR A 59 11.96 -7.28 24.80
CA TYR A 59 11.46 -7.61 23.49
C TYR A 59 10.65 -6.44 22.97
N ILE A 60 10.83 -6.12 21.68
CA ILE A 60 10.02 -5.12 20.99
C ILE A 60 9.28 -5.83 19.87
N PHE A 61 7.95 -5.75 19.90
CA PHE A 61 7.08 -6.28 18.86
C PHE A 61 6.46 -5.13 18.07
N THR A 62 6.66 -5.11 16.76
CA THR A 62 6.12 -4.01 15.93
C THR A 62 4.61 -4.08 15.82
N THR A 63 3.96 -2.92 15.78
CA THR A 63 2.52 -2.84 15.49
C THR A 63 2.25 -2.72 13.98
N THR A 64 3.28 -2.38 13.20
CA THR A 64 3.28 -2.29 11.74
C THR A 64 4.11 -3.42 11.14
N LYS A 65 3.80 -3.78 9.89
CA LYS A 65 4.55 -4.79 9.12
C LYS A 65 5.67 -4.12 8.33
N TYR A 66 6.78 -4.83 8.17
CA TYR A 66 7.97 -4.37 7.48
C TYR A 66 8.54 -5.51 6.63
N THR A 67 9.27 -5.17 5.56
CA THR A 67 10.18 -6.13 4.93
C THR A 67 11.25 -6.56 5.92
N TYR A 68 11.92 -7.69 5.65
CA TYR A 68 12.92 -8.21 6.59
C TYR A 68 14.04 -7.21 6.89
N ASP A 69 14.57 -6.55 5.86
CA ASP A 69 15.67 -5.59 6.03
C ASP A 69 15.19 -4.34 6.79
N GLN A 70 14.00 -3.83 6.48
CA GLN A 70 13.38 -2.74 7.25
C GLN A 70 13.10 -3.13 8.71
N ALA A 71 12.70 -4.37 8.98
CA ALA A 71 12.49 -4.88 10.32
C ALA A 71 13.81 -4.94 11.11
N ALA A 72 14.89 -5.38 10.47
CA ALA A 72 16.21 -5.38 11.07
C ALA A 72 16.66 -3.95 11.40
N ASP A 73 16.53 -3.02 10.44
CA ASP A 73 16.86 -1.60 10.62
C ASP A 73 16.04 -0.97 11.75
N PHE A 74 14.74 -1.29 11.83
CA PHE A 74 13.89 -0.85 12.93
C PHE A 74 14.42 -1.33 14.28
N CYS A 75 14.77 -2.61 14.41
CA CYS A 75 15.34 -3.13 15.65
C CYS A 75 16.64 -2.41 16.02
N TYR A 76 17.55 -2.24 15.06
CA TYR A 76 18.85 -1.58 15.26
C TYR A 76 18.70 -0.12 15.66
N ALA A 77 17.79 0.63 15.01
CA ALA A 77 17.52 2.03 15.33
C ALA A 77 17.02 2.23 16.77
N LYS A 78 16.46 1.17 17.39
CA LYS A 78 16.04 1.18 18.80
C LYS A 78 17.09 0.61 19.76
N GLY A 79 18.25 0.17 19.27
CA GLY A 79 19.30 -0.47 20.07
C GLY A 79 19.08 -1.96 20.35
N TYR A 80 18.23 -2.62 19.56
CA TYR A 80 17.91 -4.04 19.65
C TYR A 80 18.32 -4.75 18.37
N VAL A 81 18.12 -6.06 18.31
CA VAL A 81 18.31 -6.85 17.07
C VAL A 81 17.15 -7.82 16.89
N LEU A 82 16.94 -8.37 15.69
CA LEU A 82 15.94 -9.41 15.49
C LEU A 82 16.21 -10.62 16.39
N VAL A 83 15.16 -11.19 16.97
CA VAL A 83 15.28 -12.34 17.88
C VAL A 83 15.78 -13.59 17.13
N PRO A 84 16.80 -14.30 17.61
CA PRO A 84 17.27 -15.50 16.94
C PRO A 84 16.27 -16.64 17.12
N TYR A 85 15.84 -17.24 16.02
CA TYR A 85 14.84 -18.31 16.03
C TYR A 85 15.32 -19.63 16.66
N ASN A 86 16.64 -19.83 16.73
CA ASN A 86 17.26 -21.08 17.15
C ASN A 86 17.70 -21.09 18.63
N LYS A 87 17.42 -20.02 19.40
CA LYS A 87 17.81 -19.92 20.81
C LYS A 87 16.62 -20.16 21.73
N ARG A 88 16.72 -21.22 22.54
CA ARG A 88 15.66 -21.63 23.48
C ARG A 88 15.29 -20.55 24.50
N GLU A 89 16.23 -19.68 24.87
CA GLU A 89 15.99 -18.60 25.82
C GLU A 89 14.92 -17.58 25.37
N HIS A 90 14.73 -17.43 24.05
CA HIS A 90 13.72 -16.54 23.49
C HIS A 90 12.43 -17.24 23.10
N LYS A 91 12.38 -18.58 23.16
CA LYS A 91 11.23 -19.36 22.70
C LYS A 91 9.93 -18.93 23.37
N GLU A 92 9.97 -18.65 24.67
CA GLU A 92 8.80 -18.18 25.43
C GLU A 92 8.24 -16.85 24.87
N ALA A 93 9.10 -15.88 24.58
CA ALA A 93 8.69 -14.60 24.01
C ALA A 93 8.23 -14.74 22.56
N THR A 94 8.94 -15.53 21.75
CA THR A 94 8.60 -15.81 20.36
C THR A 94 7.25 -16.53 20.25
N ASP A 95 7.02 -17.53 21.10
CA ASP A 95 5.75 -18.26 21.13
C ASP A 95 4.61 -17.33 21.54
N ALA A 96 4.78 -16.53 22.59
CA ALA A 96 3.74 -15.62 23.07
C ALA A 96 3.40 -14.51 22.06
N LEU A 97 4.42 -13.87 21.48
CA LEU A 97 4.24 -12.65 20.69
C LEU A 97 4.04 -12.91 19.20
N CYS A 98 4.62 -13.97 18.64
CA CYS A 98 4.53 -14.25 17.21
C CYS A 98 3.55 -15.38 16.90
N TYR A 99 3.69 -16.52 17.60
CA TYR A 99 2.92 -17.72 17.31
C TYR A 99 1.51 -17.68 17.91
N ASN A 100 1.39 -17.67 19.24
CA ASN A 100 0.12 -17.71 19.97
C ASN A 100 -0.75 -16.46 19.76
N SER A 101 -0.14 -15.34 19.37
CA SER A 101 -0.87 -14.11 19.03
C SER A 101 -1.58 -14.18 17.67
N GLY A 102 -1.26 -15.19 16.84
CA GLY A 102 -1.79 -15.33 15.49
C GLY A 102 -1.20 -14.34 14.48
N ARG A 103 -0.21 -13.53 14.87
CA ARG A 103 0.30 -12.42 14.04
C ARG A 103 1.46 -12.83 13.11
N GLY A 104 2.26 -13.80 13.54
CA GLY A 104 3.53 -14.13 12.90
C GLY A 104 4.57 -13.01 13.01
N CYS A 105 5.85 -13.34 12.85
CA CYS A 105 6.90 -12.32 12.87
C CYS A 105 8.21 -12.73 12.19
N TRP A 106 8.95 -11.73 11.73
CA TRP A 106 10.36 -11.85 11.39
C TRP A 106 11.23 -12.13 12.61
N THR A 107 12.18 -13.04 12.41
CA THR A 107 13.20 -13.44 13.37
C THR A 107 14.55 -13.49 12.67
N ASN A 108 15.66 -13.47 13.40
CA ASN A 108 16.99 -13.39 12.80
C ASN A 108 17.38 -14.68 12.09
N GLY A 109 17.40 -14.63 10.76
CA GLY A 109 17.91 -15.64 9.86
C GLY A 109 17.64 -15.24 8.42
N LYS A 110 18.68 -15.14 7.59
CA LYS A 110 18.58 -14.77 6.17
C LYS A 110 19.49 -15.66 5.35
N GLN A 111 18.97 -16.22 4.26
CA GLN A 111 19.69 -17.01 3.28
C GLN A 111 19.27 -16.59 1.86
N GLY A 112 20.08 -15.74 1.23
CA GLY A 112 19.70 -15.13 -0.05
C GLY A 112 18.44 -14.28 0.09
N ASN A 113 17.41 -14.57 -0.72
CA ASN A 113 16.12 -13.87 -0.69
C ASN A 113 15.09 -14.51 0.26
N HIS A 114 15.54 -15.45 1.10
CA HIS A 114 14.72 -16.20 2.03
C HIS A 114 15.06 -15.81 3.47
N CYS A 115 14.02 -15.54 4.26
CA CYS A 115 14.14 -14.97 5.60
C CYS A 115 13.34 -15.80 6.62
N ALA A 116 13.86 -15.86 7.85
CA ALA A 116 13.32 -16.65 8.94
C ALA A 116 12.10 -15.97 9.55
N TYR A 117 10.99 -16.70 9.55
CA TYR A 117 9.67 -16.22 9.94
C TYR A 117 9.02 -17.22 10.88
N ILE A 118 8.33 -16.74 11.91
CA ILE A 118 7.54 -17.59 12.79
C ILE A 118 6.12 -17.60 12.26
N ASP A 119 5.68 -18.75 11.77
CA ASP A 119 4.34 -18.93 11.22
C ASP A 119 3.34 -19.22 12.37
N PRO A 120 2.28 -18.41 12.53
CA PRO A 120 1.25 -18.65 13.54
C PRO A 120 0.49 -19.97 13.33
N ASN A 121 0.53 -20.55 12.14
CA ASN A 121 -0.10 -21.83 11.82
C ASN A 121 0.92 -22.99 11.78
N GLY A 122 2.19 -22.71 12.05
CA GLY A 122 3.31 -23.64 11.87
C GLY A 122 3.82 -24.33 13.14
N GLY A 123 2.99 -24.47 14.17
CA GLY A 123 3.40 -25.18 15.40
C GLY A 123 4.51 -24.50 16.21
N GLY A 124 4.76 -23.19 16.02
CA GLY A 124 5.74 -22.41 16.79
C GLY A 124 7.21 -22.57 16.36
N GLY A 125 7.46 -23.16 15.18
CA GLY A 125 8.78 -23.26 14.57
C GLY A 125 9.11 -22.09 13.63
N ALA A 126 10.36 -22.03 13.19
CA ALA A 126 10.80 -21.10 12.15
C ALA A 126 10.56 -21.70 10.76
N TYR A 127 9.99 -20.88 9.90
CA TYR A 127 9.70 -21.11 8.50
C TYR A 127 10.48 -20.12 7.64
N VAL A 128 10.45 -20.38 6.35
CA VAL A 128 11.10 -19.55 5.35
C VAL A 128 10.04 -18.77 4.57
N ARG A 129 10.23 -17.46 4.44
CA ARG A 129 9.42 -16.56 3.60
C ARG A 129 10.33 -15.70 2.74
N TYR A 130 9.79 -15.07 1.70
CA TYR A 130 10.60 -14.14 0.89
C TYR A 130 10.85 -12.86 1.69
N CYS A 131 12.10 -12.39 1.69
CA CYS A 131 12.52 -11.25 2.52
C CYS A 131 11.83 -9.92 2.17
N ASN A 132 11.26 -9.82 0.96
CA ASN A 132 10.52 -8.64 0.49
C ASN A 132 9.04 -8.64 0.91
N GLU A 133 8.58 -9.68 1.59
CA GLU A 133 7.24 -9.68 2.18
C GLU A 133 7.19 -8.82 3.44
N GLU A 134 6.02 -8.26 3.74
CA GLU A 134 5.83 -7.46 4.93
C GLU A 134 5.24 -8.30 6.08
N GLN A 135 5.96 -8.40 7.19
CA GLN A 135 5.52 -9.08 8.40
C GLN A 135 5.81 -8.24 9.63
N TYR A 136 5.18 -8.55 10.76
CA TYR A 136 5.59 -7.96 12.04
C TYR A 136 7.01 -8.41 12.38
N ALA A 137 7.69 -7.71 13.28
CA ALA A 137 9.03 -8.04 13.71
C ALA A 137 9.08 -8.21 15.22
N LEU A 138 9.87 -9.20 15.66
CA LEU A 138 10.20 -9.36 17.07
C LEU A 138 11.69 -9.08 17.25
N CYS A 139 11.97 -7.94 17.88
CA CYS A 139 13.31 -7.56 18.31
C CYS A 139 13.55 -8.02 19.75
N TYR A 140 14.82 -8.16 20.13
CA TYR A 140 15.23 -8.37 21.51
C TYR A 140 16.55 -7.66 21.81
N GLY A 141 16.81 -7.50 23.10
CA GLY A 141 18.06 -6.96 23.64
C GLY A 141 18.14 -7.23 25.13
N LYS A 142 19.35 -7.21 25.68
CA LYS A 142 19.54 -7.40 27.13
C LYS A 142 18.98 -6.19 27.87
N TRP A 143 18.27 -6.47 28.97
CA TRP A 143 17.95 -5.43 29.92
C TRP A 143 19.25 -4.97 30.60
N PRO A 144 19.54 -3.67 30.64
CA PRO A 144 20.72 -3.13 31.31
C PRO A 144 20.73 -3.40 32.82
#